data_AF-J4X5R4-F1
#
_entry.id   AF-J4X5R4-F1
#
_cell.length_a   1.000
_cell.length_b   1.000
_cell.length_c   1.000
_cell.angle_alpha   90.00
_cell.angle_beta   90.00
_cell.angle_gamma   90.00
#
_symmetry.space_group_name_H-M   'P 1'
#
loop_
_entity.id
_entity.type
_entity.pdbx_description
1 polymer ?
#
loop_
_entity_poly.entity_id
_entity_poly.type
_entity_poly.pdbx_seq_one_letter_code
_entity_poly.pdbx_strand_id
1 'polypeptide(L)'
;MFYESKSKDEYWGGDNIVIAPWGDLIICEDNGSRGCKLLGINSEGSLYVIGQVEDSSSEIAGVCFSPDKKTMFLNIQDEGRTIAIFGDWSKISSLYI
;
A
#
# COMPACT_ATOMS: atom_id res chain seq x y z
N MET A 1 -14.65 6.16 8.40
CA MET A 1 -13.67 6.68 7.43
C MET A 1 -14.35 6.80 6.07
N PHE A 2 -14.21 7.95 5.42
CA PHE A 2 -14.61 8.19 4.03
C PHE A 2 -13.43 8.87 3.34
N TYR A 3 -13.05 8.36 2.18
CA TYR A 3 -11.96 8.94 1.39
C TYR A 3 -12.35 8.89 -0.08
N GLU A 4 -12.15 10.01 -0.77
CA GLU A 4 -12.34 10.15 -2.21
C GLU A 4 -11.11 10.83 -2.78
N SER A 5 -10.51 10.22 -3.81
CA SER A 5 -9.35 10.78 -4.49
C SER A 5 -9.73 12.09 -5.20
N LYS A 6 -8.87 13.11 -5.11
CA LYS A 6 -9.07 14.39 -5.81
C LYS A 6 -8.40 14.41 -7.18
N SER A 7 -7.41 13.56 -7.41
CA SER A 7 -6.69 13.46 -8.68
C SER A 7 -5.95 12.12 -8.83
N LYS A 8 -5.54 11.81 -10.06
CA LYS A 8 -4.71 10.62 -10.33
C LYS A 8 -3.32 10.69 -9.65
N ASP A 9 -2.79 11.89 -9.45
CA ASP A 9 -1.47 12.06 -8.85
C ASP A 9 -1.47 11.65 -7.36
N GLU A 10 -2.60 11.86 -6.68
CA GLU A 10 -2.81 11.50 -5.28
C GLU A 10 -3.04 9.98 -5.13
N TYR A 11 -4.10 9.49 -5.76
CA TYR A 11 -4.54 8.10 -5.69
C TYR A 11 -5.23 7.70 -6.99
N TRP A 12 -4.72 6.68 -7.68
CA TRP A 12 -5.23 6.24 -8.98
C TRP A 12 -5.37 4.72 -9.05
N GLY A 13 -6.58 4.24 -9.32
CA GLY A 13 -6.80 2.82 -9.64
C GLY A 13 -6.53 1.87 -8.48
N GLY A 14 -7.04 2.17 -7.28
CA GLY A 14 -6.92 1.19 -6.20
C GLY A 14 -7.74 -0.06 -6.48
N ASP A 15 -7.09 -1.20 -6.34
CA ASP A 15 -7.70 -2.52 -6.57
C ASP A 15 -7.75 -3.29 -5.24
N ASN A 16 -6.59 -3.71 -4.72
CA ASN A 16 -6.53 -4.57 -3.54
C ASN A 16 -6.45 -3.77 -2.24
N ILE A 17 -7.07 -4.30 -1.19
CA ILE A 17 -7.08 -3.68 0.14
C ILE A 17 -6.80 -4.67 1.27
N VAL A 18 -6.21 -4.18 2.36
CA VAL A 18 -6.08 -4.92 3.62
C VAL A 18 -6.10 -3.96 4.80
N ILE A 19 -6.58 -4.43 5.96
CA ILE A 19 -6.40 -3.70 7.22
C ILE A 19 -5.02 -4.03 7.78
N ALA A 20 -4.20 -3.00 7.98
CA ALA A 20 -2.87 -3.14 8.56
C ALA A 20 -2.94 -3.55 10.03
N PRO A 21 -1.87 -4.18 10.57
CA PRO A 21 -1.78 -4.50 12.00
C PRO A 21 -1.92 -3.31 12.95
N TRP A 22 -1.65 -2.09 12.47
CA TRP A 22 -1.79 -0.83 13.22
C TRP A 22 -3.17 -0.16 13.04
N GLY A 23 -4.07 -0.74 12.23
CA GLY A 23 -5.47 -0.33 12.13
C GLY A 23 -5.84 0.49 10.89
N ASP A 24 -4.85 0.96 10.13
CA ASP A 24 -5.10 1.72 8.89
C ASP A 24 -5.52 0.81 7.73
N LEU A 25 -6.21 1.40 6.75
CA LEU A 25 -6.50 0.74 5.48
C LEU A 25 -5.29 0.89 4.56
N ILE A 26 -4.81 -0.23 4.01
CA ILE A 26 -3.78 -0.26 2.98
C ILE A 26 -4.44 -0.52 1.65
N ILE A 27 -4.02 0.20 0.63
CA ILE A 27 -4.52 0.10 -0.75
C ILE A 27 -3.33 -0.15 -1.68
N CYS A 28 -3.50 -1.07 -2.61
CA CYS A 28 -2.57 -1.31 -3.70
C CYS A 28 -3.13 -0.67 -4.98
N GLU A 29 -2.33 0.11 -5.67
CA GLU A 29 -2.70 0.65 -6.98
C GLU A 29 -2.45 -0.36 -8.11
N ASP A 30 -3.39 -0.37 -9.06
CA ASP A 30 -3.30 -0.92 -10.40
C ASP A 30 -3.65 0.19 -11.41
N ASN A 31 -2.63 0.76 -12.03
CA ASN A 31 -2.80 1.83 -13.00
C ASN A 31 -1.65 1.91 -14.00
N GLY A 32 -1.81 2.76 -15.02
CA GLY A 32 -0.84 2.93 -16.10
C GLY A 32 0.33 3.87 -15.82
N SER A 33 0.63 4.22 -14.55
CA SER A 33 1.67 5.22 -14.20
C SER A 33 3.11 4.73 -14.37
N ARG A 34 3.32 3.42 -14.49
CA ARG A 34 4.62 2.76 -14.32
C ARG A 34 5.25 3.01 -12.94
N GLY A 35 4.41 3.17 -11.92
CA GLY A 35 4.80 3.59 -10.58
C GLY A 35 3.73 3.28 -9.55
N CYS A 36 3.06 2.12 -9.63
CA CYS A 36 1.97 1.77 -8.73
C CYS A 36 2.41 1.88 -7.26
N LYS A 37 1.62 2.62 -6.48
CA LYS A 37 1.90 2.91 -5.07
C LYS A 37 1.21 1.91 -4.13
N LEU A 38 1.86 1.69 -3.00
CA LEU A 38 1.25 1.14 -1.79
C LEU A 38 0.86 2.31 -0.89
N LEU A 39 -0.43 2.50 -0.69
CA LEU A 39 -1.00 3.64 0.02
C LEU A 39 -1.58 3.20 1.36
N GLY A 40 -1.52 4.09 2.35
CA GLY A 40 -2.24 3.96 3.61
C GLY A 40 -3.27 5.08 3.78
N ILE A 41 -4.41 4.75 4.38
CA ILE A 41 -5.42 5.73 4.84
C ILE A 41 -5.66 5.48 6.32
N ASN A 42 -5.39 6.51 7.13
CA ASN A 42 -5.63 6.45 8.57
C ASN A 42 -7.10 6.64 8.93
N SER A 43 -7.45 6.46 10.21
CA SER A 43 -8.85 6.58 10.69
C SER A 43 -9.47 7.96 10.48
N GLU A 44 -8.65 9.00 10.32
CA GLU A 44 -9.07 10.39 10.07
C GLU A 44 -9.30 10.67 8.58
N GLY A 45 -8.97 9.72 7.69
CA GLY A 45 -9.08 9.88 6.23
C GLY A 45 -7.86 10.57 5.61
N SER A 46 -6.71 10.58 6.27
CA SER A 46 -5.46 11.09 5.68
C SER A 46 -4.76 10.00 4.89
N LEU A 47 -4.45 10.28 3.63
CA LEU A 47 -3.68 9.41 2.74
C LEU A 47 -2.18 9.62 2.94
N TYR A 48 -1.39 8.53 2.92
CA TYR A 48 0.06 8.56 2.88
C TYR A 48 0.62 7.46 1.99
N VAL A 49 1.84 7.67 1.47
CA VAL A 49 2.55 6.69 0.64
C VAL A 49 3.47 5.86 1.51
N ILE A 50 3.36 4.53 1.41
CA ILE A 50 4.21 3.57 2.13
C ILE A 50 5.39 3.18 1.24
N GLY A 51 5.15 3.00 -0.06
CA GLY A 51 6.17 2.65 -1.04
C GLY A 51 5.59 2.61 -2.45
N GLN A 52 6.44 2.33 -3.44
CA GLN A 52 6.04 2.18 -4.84
C GLN A 52 6.93 1.17 -5.55
N VAL A 53 6.41 0.56 -6.61
CA VAL A 53 7.23 -0.20 -7.56
C VAL A 53 7.79 0.79 -8.59
N GLU A 54 9.09 1.08 -8.52
CA GLU A 54 9.74 2.09 -9.37
C GLU A 54 9.92 1.62 -10.83
N ASP A 55 9.49 2.44 -11.79
CA ASP A 55 9.64 2.24 -13.24
C ASP A 55 9.28 0.82 -13.74
N SER A 56 8.22 0.25 -13.16
CA SER A 56 7.68 -1.05 -13.56
C SER A 56 6.28 -0.88 -14.14
N SER A 57 5.98 -1.59 -15.23
CA SER A 57 4.61 -1.70 -15.74
C SER A 57 3.74 -2.63 -14.91
N SER A 58 4.32 -3.34 -13.94
CA SER A 58 3.58 -4.25 -13.07
C SER A 58 2.83 -3.50 -11.98
N GLU A 59 1.63 -3.99 -11.67
CA GLU A 59 0.85 -3.58 -10.49
C GLU A 59 1.38 -4.18 -9.18
N ILE A 60 0.87 -3.66 -8.06
CA ILE A 60 0.94 -4.32 -6.76
C ILE A 60 -0.31 -5.18 -6.60
N ALA A 61 -0.18 -6.50 -6.77
CA ALA A 61 -1.29 -7.45 -6.70
C ALA A 61 -1.56 -7.94 -5.26
N GLY A 62 -1.63 -6.99 -4.33
CA GLY A 62 -2.10 -7.22 -2.98
C GLY A 62 -1.00 -7.44 -1.96
N VAL A 63 -1.41 -7.26 -0.71
CA VAL A 63 -0.57 -7.40 0.48
C VAL A 63 -1.29 -8.20 1.57
N CYS A 64 -0.52 -8.91 2.39
CA CYS A 64 -1.01 -9.49 3.64
C CYS A 64 0.08 -9.45 4.72
N PHE A 65 -0.30 -9.74 5.95
CA PHE A 65 0.62 -9.70 7.09
C PHE A 65 0.70 -11.06 7.78
N SER A 66 1.88 -11.38 8.30
CA SER A 66 2.07 -12.55 9.16
C SER A 66 1.22 -12.44 10.43
N PRO A 67 0.83 -13.57 11.06
CA PRO A 67 0.03 -13.55 12.30
C PRO A 67 0.70 -12.81 13.47
N ASP A 68 2.04 -12.80 13.51
CA ASP A 68 2.83 -12.07 14.50
C ASP A 68 3.01 -10.58 14.17
N LYS A 69 2.44 -10.13 13.04
CA LYS A 69 2.40 -8.75 12.56
C LYS A 69 3.76 -8.16 12.20
N LYS A 70 4.81 -8.96 12.04
CA LYS A 70 6.17 -8.47 11.76
C LYS A 70 6.54 -8.46 10.29
N THR A 71 5.89 -9.28 9.47
CA THR A 71 6.21 -9.40 8.05
C THR A 71 5.00 -9.03 7.20
N MET A 72 5.21 -8.13 6.25
CA MET A 72 4.29 -7.90 5.14
C MET A 72 4.74 -8.75 3.95
N PHE A 73 3.81 -9.42 3.29
CA PHE A 73 4.01 -10.07 2.00
C PHE A 73 3.32 -9.23 0.93
N LEU A 74 4.04 -8.85 -0.11
CA LEU A 74 3.58 -8.02 -1.22
C LEU A 74 3.81 -8.74 -2.53
N ASN A 75 2.80 -8.75 -3.42
CA ASN A 75 2.92 -9.35 -4.75
C ASN A 75 3.13 -8.28 -5.83
N ILE A 76 4.03 -8.56 -6.77
CA ILE A 76 4.23 -7.79 -8.01
C ILE A 76 3.85 -8.70 -9.17
N GLN A 77 2.71 -8.40 -9.81
CA GLN A 77 1.96 -9.33 -10.67
C GLN A 77 2.75 -9.82 -11.89
N ASP A 78 3.00 -8.95 -12.87
CA ASP A 78 3.62 -9.29 -14.16
C ASP A 78 5.07 -9.78 -13.99
N GLU A 79 5.74 -9.33 -12.93
CA GLU A 79 7.08 -9.80 -12.60
C GLU A 79 7.07 -11.17 -11.90
N GLY A 80 5.90 -11.66 -11.46
CA GLY A 80 5.76 -12.93 -10.76
C GLY A 80 6.52 -13.00 -9.43
N ARG A 81 6.64 -11.87 -8.72
CA ARG A 81 7.41 -11.79 -7.46
C ARG A 81 6.50 -11.68 -6.25
N THR A 82 6.89 -12.36 -5.18
CA THR A 82 6.40 -12.08 -3.82
C THR A 82 7.56 -11.61 -2.96
N ILE A 83 7.42 -10.44 -2.35
CA ILE A 83 8.41 -9.82 -1.47
C ILE A 83 7.97 -9.97 -0.02
N ALA A 84 8.85 -10.47 0.83
CA ALA A 84 8.66 -10.45 2.28
C ALA A 84 9.43 -9.25 2.87
N ILE A 85 8.70 -8.31 3.44
CA ILE A 85 9.25 -7.11 4.08
C ILE A 85 9.13 -7.30 5.59
N PHE A 86 10.25 -7.23 6.31
CA PHE A 86 10.29 -7.30 7.76
C PHE A 86 10.63 -5.92 8.33
N GLY A 87 9.90 -5.47 9.34
CA GLY A 87 10.14 -4.16 9.94
C GLY A 87 9.33 -3.91 11.20
N ASP A 88 9.67 -2.80 11.87
CA ASP A 88 8.85 -2.25 12.94
C ASP A 88 7.77 -1.35 12.34
N TRP A 89 6.59 -1.93 12.14
CA TRP A 89 5.47 -1.26 11.50
C TRP A 89 4.82 -0.17 12.36
N SER A 90 5.09 -0.13 13.67
CA SER A 90 4.60 0.96 14.52
C SER A 90 5.22 2.32 14.16
N LYS A 91 6.29 2.33 13.36
CA LYS A 91 6.90 3.56 12.84
C LYS A 91 6.21 4.09 11.58
N ILE A 92 5.32 3.34 10.95
CA ILE A 92 4.54 3.84 9.81
C ILE A 92 3.56 4.91 10.28
N SER A 93 3.02 4.82 11.49
CA SER A 93 2.08 5.81 12.01
C SER A 93 2.70 7.19 12.23
N SER A 94 4.04 7.31 12.24
CA SER A 94 4.71 8.61 12.29
C SER A 94 4.86 9.29 10.93
N LEU A 95 4.45 8.66 9.82
CA LEU A 95 4.46 9.30 8.49
C LEU A 95 3.40 10.39 8.33
N TYR A 96 2.48 10.54 9.29
CA TYR A 96 1.40 11.51 9.29
C TYR A 96 1.27 12.30 10.61
N ILE A 97 2.38 12.44 11.37
CA ILE A 97 2.52 13.37 12.52
C ILE A 97 3.32 14.60 12.09
#